data_AF-A0A2A5C7T6-F1
#
_entry.id   AF-A0A2A5C7T6-F1
#
_cell.length_a   1.000
_cell.length_b   1.000
_cell.length_c   1.000
_cell.angle_alpha   90.00
_cell.angle_beta   90.00
_cell.angle_gamma   90.00
#
_symmetry.space_group_name_H-M   'P 1'
#
loop_
_entity.id
_entity.type
_entity.pdbx_description
1 polymer ?
#
loop_
_entity_poly.entity_id
_entity_poly.type
_entity_poly.pdbx_seq_one_letter_code
_entity_poly.pdbx_strand_id
1 'polypeptide(L)'
;MAVTSIRLNSDIEKPLEALAKKLDRSKNYVINQAIKDFVSRNEMEEARWADTLQALDSVKAGKTIDEAEVTSWLESWGTEDEKSPPTI
;
A
#
# COMPACT_ATOMS: atom_id res chain seq x y z
N MET A 1 -26.00 -9.06 5.22
CA MET A 1 -25.36 -7.77 4.88
C MET A 1 -25.86 -6.73 5.86
N ALA A 2 -24.97 -5.96 6.48
CA ALA A 2 -25.35 -4.82 7.30
C ALA A 2 -25.63 -3.61 6.41
N VAL A 3 -26.61 -2.80 6.78
CA VAL A 3 -26.96 -1.56 6.06
C VAL A 3 -26.48 -0.39 6.89
N THR A 4 -25.69 0.49 6.28
CA THR A 4 -25.24 1.76 6.89
C THR A 4 -25.79 2.90 6.05
N SER A 5 -26.48 3.85 6.70
CA SER A 5 -26.94 5.07 6.04
C SER A 5 -25.82 6.10 6.02
N ILE A 6 -25.50 6.65 4.85
CA ILE A 6 -24.40 7.59 4.67
C ILE A 6 -24.99 8.91 4.13
N ARG A 7 -24.60 10.03 4.73
CA ARG A 7 -24.90 11.36 4.21
C ARG A 7 -23.87 11.70 3.14
N LEU A 8 -24.34 11.97 1.93
CA LEU A 8 -23.49 12.47 0.85
C LEU A 8 -23.58 13.99 0.81
N ASN A 9 -22.44 14.65 0.66
CA ASN A 9 -22.41 16.07 0.37
C ASN A 9 -22.82 16.32 -1.10
N SER A 10 -23.41 17.48 -1.36
CA SER A 10 -23.99 17.83 -2.66
C SER A 10 -22.95 17.97 -3.78
N ASP A 11 -21.69 18.22 -3.42
CA ASP A 11 -20.53 18.26 -4.31
C ASP A 11 -20.14 16.86 -4.83
N ILE A 12 -20.42 15.79 -4.07
CA ILE A 12 -20.12 14.41 -4.47
C ILE A 12 -21.30 13.71 -5.14
N GLU A 13 -22.54 14.08 -4.80
CA GLU A 13 -23.73 13.39 -5.31
C GLU A 13 -23.84 13.46 -6.85
N LYS A 14 -23.66 14.64 -7.44
CA LYS A 14 -23.74 14.81 -8.91
C LYS A 14 -22.60 14.07 -9.65
N PRO A 15 -21.32 14.20 -9.26
CA PRO A 15 -20.25 13.40 -9.84
C PRO A 15 -20.46 11.90 -9.70
N LEU A 16 -20.94 11.42 -8.54
CA LEU A 16 -21.21 10.01 -8.30
C LEU A 16 -22.29 9.47 -9.23
N GLU A 17 -23.37 10.23 -9.45
CA GLU A 17 -24.42 9.85 -10.41
C GLU A 17 -23.89 9.78 -11.85
N ALA A 18 -23.11 10.77 -12.26
CA ALA A 18 -22.51 10.78 -13.59
C ALA A 18 -21.55 9.60 -13.79
N LEU A 19 -20.74 9.29 -12.77
CA LEU A 19 -19.81 8.16 -12.78
C LEU A 19 -20.57 6.83 -12.83
N ALA A 20 -21.59 6.66 -12.01
CA ALA A 20 -22.43 5.46 -11.99
C ALA A 20 -23.06 5.21 -13.37
N LYS A 21 -23.62 6.24 -14.02
CA LYS A 21 -24.15 6.16 -15.39
C LYS A 21 -23.08 5.80 -16.40
N LYS A 22 -21.92 6.45 -16.35
CA LYS A 22 -20.80 6.19 -17.27
C LYS A 22 -20.29 4.74 -17.17
N LEU A 23 -20.28 4.18 -15.97
CA LEU A 23 -19.81 2.82 -15.70
C LEU A 23 -20.90 1.75 -15.91
N ASP A 24 -22.14 2.15 -16.22
CA ASP A 24 -23.32 1.27 -16.24
C ASP A 24 -23.47 0.46 -14.93
N ARG A 25 -23.34 1.16 -13.80
CA ARG A 25 -23.43 0.58 -12.46
C ARG A 25 -24.34 1.41 -11.55
N SER A 26 -24.85 0.78 -10.49
CA SER A 26 -25.63 1.50 -9.47
C SER A 26 -24.73 2.37 -8.59
N LYS A 27 -25.27 3.46 -8.04
CA LYS A 27 -24.56 4.28 -7.02
C LYS A 27 -24.04 3.43 -5.87
N ASN A 28 -24.85 2.48 -5.39
CA ASN A 28 -24.48 1.58 -4.30
C ASN A 28 -23.26 0.71 -4.66
N TYR A 29 -23.16 0.22 -5.89
CA TYR A 29 -22.00 -0.55 -6.33
C TYR A 29 -20.72 0.30 -6.28
N VAL A 30 -20.77 1.52 -6.83
CA VAL A 30 -19.63 2.44 -6.86
C VAL A 30 -19.20 2.84 -5.44
N ILE A 31 -20.16 3.11 -4.55
CA ILE A 31 -19.88 3.42 -3.14
C ILE A 31 -19.17 2.24 -2.45
N ASN A 32 -19.69 1.02 -2.58
CA ASN A 32 -19.06 -0.15 -1.96
C ASN A 32 -17.66 -0.40 -2.50
N GLN A 33 -17.45 -0.22 -3.80
CA GLN A 33 -16.13 -0.36 -4.39
C GLN A 33 -15.15 0.69 -3.82
N ALA A 34 -15.57 1.95 -3.75
CA ALA A 34 -14.75 3.02 -3.18
C ALA A 34 -14.40 2.78 -1.71
N ILE A 35 -15.34 2.28 -0.90
CA ILE A 35 -15.11 1.91 0.50
C ILE A 35 -14.10 0.76 0.59
N LYS A 36 -14.27 -0.29 -0.21
CA LYS A 36 -13.34 -1.43 -0.24
C LYS A 36 -11.92 -0.98 -0.57
N ASP A 37 -11.78 -0.14 -1.59
CA ASP A 37 -10.47 0.35 -2.02
C ASP A 37 -9.86 1.30 -0.97
N PHE A 38 -10.69 2.09 -0.29
CA PHE A 38 -10.24 2.96 0.80
C PHE A 38 -9.72 2.16 2.00
N VAL A 39 -10.47 1.16 2.46
CA VAL A 39 -10.05 0.29 3.57
C VAL A 39 -8.75 -0.43 3.23
N SER A 40 -8.67 -1.05 2.05
CA SER A 40 -7.45 -1.76 1.62
C SER A 40 -6.22 -0.84 1.54
N ARG A 41 -6.39 0.41 1.09
CA ARG A 41 -5.29 1.39 1.10
C ARG A 41 -4.85 1.75 2.52
N ASN A 42 -5.79 1.99 3.44
CA ASN A 42 -5.46 2.32 4.84
C ASN A 42 -4.72 1.17 5.52
N GLU A 43 -5.19 -0.08 5.34
CA GLU A 43 -4.51 -1.26 5.89
C GLU A 43 -3.07 -1.38 5.36
N MET A 44 -2.87 -1.11 4.07
CA MET A 44 -1.53 -1.12 3.46
C MET A 44 -0.64 0.01 3.97
N GLU A 45 -1.19 1.21 4.18
CA GLU A 45 -0.46 2.35 4.75
C GLU A 45 -0.07 2.09 6.20
N GLU A 46 -0.96 1.52 7.00
CA GLU A 46 -0.67 1.16 8.39
C GLU A 46 0.43 0.10 8.48
N ALA A 47 0.39 -0.93 7.63
CA ALA A 47 1.44 -1.95 7.56
C ALA A 47 2.79 -1.34 7.19
N ARG A 48 2.85 -0.51 6.14
CA ARG A 48 4.08 0.20 5.74
C ARG A 48 4.61 1.12 6.83
N TRP A 49 3.72 1.77 7.56
CA TRP A 49 4.10 2.64 8.68
C TRP A 49 4.74 1.83 9.81
N ALA A 50 4.14 0.70 10.18
CA ALA A 50 4.70 -0.21 11.17
C ALA A 50 6.08 -0.74 10.74
N ASP A 51 6.23 -1.18 9.49
CA ASP A 51 7.51 -1.64 8.94
C ASP A 51 8.57 -0.54 8.98
N THR A 52 8.20 0.71 8.66
CA THR A 52 9.09 1.86 8.70
C THR A 52 9.59 2.14 10.12
N LEU A 53 8.70 2.09 11.12
CA LEU A 53 9.08 2.26 12.52
C LEU A 53 10.05 1.17 12.97
N GLN A 54 9.78 -0.09 12.62
CA GLN A 54 10.66 -1.20 12.92
C GLN A 54 12.05 -1.03 12.26
N ALA A 55 12.09 -0.62 11.00
CA ALA A 55 13.34 -0.34 10.29
C ALA A 55 14.13 0.80 10.95
N LEU A 56 13.46 1.89 11.35
CA LEU A 56 14.09 3.00 12.07
C LEU A 56 14.70 2.56 13.40
N ASP A 57 14.02 1.70 14.14
CA ASP A 57 14.54 1.19 15.41
C ASP A 57 15.73 0.24 15.21
N SER A 58 15.75 -0.54 14.12
CA SER A 58 16.92 -1.33 13.70
C SER A 58 18.13 -0.42 13.45
N VAL A 59 17.95 0.64 12.66
CA VAL A 59 19.03 1.61 12.36
C VAL A 59 19.54 2.28 13.64
N LYS A 60 18.64 2.72 14.54
CA LYS A 60 19.03 3.30 15.83
C LYS A 60 19.80 2.33 16.72
N ALA A 61 19.51 1.04 16.62
CA ALA A 61 20.22 -0.02 17.34
C ALA A 61 21.57 -0.39 16.69
N GLY A 62 21.98 0.27 15.61
CA GLY A 62 23.22 -0.04 14.88
C GLY A 62 23.16 -1.30 14.03
N LYS A 63 21.95 -1.85 13.81
CA LYS A 63 21.70 -3.02 12.99
C LYS A 63 21.60 -2.62 11.52
N THR A 64 22.74 -2.33 10.92
CA THR A 64 22.89 -1.86 9.54
C THR A 64 23.95 -2.68 8.81
N ILE A 65 23.76 -2.88 7.51
CA ILE A 65 24.73 -3.54 6.62
C ILE A 65 25.51 -2.47 5.86
N ASP A 66 26.78 -2.73 5.57
CA ASP A 66 27.61 -1.87 4.74
C ASP A 66 27.12 -1.82 3.28
N GLU A 67 27.11 -0.63 2.69
CA GLU A 67 26.65 -0.41 1.32
C GLU A 67 27.47 -1.23 0.30
N ALA A 68 28.78 -1.38 0.51
CA ALA A 68 29.66 -2.08 -0.42
C ALA A 68 29.35 -3.59 -0.45
N GLU A 69 28.99 -4.17 0.69
CA GLU A 69 28.56 -5.58 0.78
C GLU A 69 27.22 -5.79 0.04
N VAL A 70 26.26 -4.90 0.23
CA VAL A 70 24.96 -4.94 -0.48
C VAL A 70 25.16 -4.77 -1.98
N THR A 71 25.97 -3.80 -2.40
CA THR A 71 26.27 -3.54 -3.81
C THR A 71 26.92 -4.74 -4.47
N SER A 72 27.94 -5.33 -3.83
CA SER A 72 28.63 -6.48 -4.38
C SER A 72 27.73 -7.72 -4.48
N TRP A 73 26.76 -7.85 -3.57
CA TRP A 73 25.73 -8.89 -3.66
C TRP A 73 24.76 -8.63 -4.82
N LEU A 74 24.21 -7.42 -4.96
CA LEU A 74 23.29 -7.06 -6.04
C LEU A 74 23.92 -7.20 -7.43
N GLU A 75 25.21 -6.86 -7.57
CA GLU A 75 25.95 -7.00 -8.82
C GLU A 75 26.17 -8.47 -9.24
N SER A 76 26.13 -9.39 -8.28
CA SER A 76 26.30 -10.82 -8.55
C SER A 76 25.03 -11.52 -9.02
N TRP A 77 23.86 -10.87 -8.92
CA TRP A 77 22.58 -11.45 -9.32
C TRP A 77 22.54 -11.80 -10.81
N GLY A 78 22.08 -13.02 -11.12
CA GLY A 78 21.99 -13.49 -12.51
C GLY A 78 23.33 -13.87 -13.14
N THR A 79 24.40 -13.95 -12.33
CA THR A 79 25.70 -14.52 -12.73
C THR A 79 25.87 -15.93 -12.17
N GLU A 80 26.86 -16.68 -12.68
CA GLU A 80 27.18 -18.02 -12.15
C GLU A 80 27.76 -17.95 -10.71
N ASP A 81 28.25 -16.78 -10.29
CA ASP A 81 28.86 -16.52 -8.99
C ASP A 81 27.95 -15.68 -8.06
N GLU A 82 26.64 -15.92 -8.10
CA GLU A 82 25.67 -15.22 -7.25
C GLU A 82 26.01 -15.38 -5.76
N LYS A 83 26.23 -14.25 -5.08
CA LYS A 83 26.62 -14.20 -3.67
C LYS A 83 25.42 -14.38 -2.75
N SER A 84 25.67 -14.82 -1.52
CA SER A 84 24.64 -14.86 -0.49
C SER A 84 24.28 -13.44 -0.02
N PRO A 85 23.02 -13.18 0.35
CA PRO A 85 22.60 -11.89 0.90
C PRO A 85 23.40 -11.56 2.15
N PRO A 86 23.87 -10.30 2.30
CA PRO A 86 24.52 -9.86 3.52
C PRO A 86 23.52 -9.84 4.69
N THR A 87 24.01 -10.06 5.91
CA THR A 87 23.18 -10.25 7.11
C THR A 87 23.48 -9.18 8.16
N ILE A 88 22.41 -8.67 8.81
CA ILE A 88 22.45 -7.81 10.00
C ILE A 88 22.84 -8.61 11.25
#